data_AF-A0A971Q6Z7-F1
#
_entry.id   AF-A0A971Q6Z7-F1
#
_cell.length_a   1.000
_cell.length_b   1.000
_cell.length_c   1.000
_cell.angle_alpha   90.00
_cell.angle_beta   90.00
_cell.angle_gamma   90.00
#
_symmetry.space_group_name_H-M   'P 1'
#
loop_
_entity.id
_entity.type
_entity.pdbx_description
1 polymer ?
#
loop_
_entity_poly.entity_id
_entity_poly.type
_entity_poly.pdbx_seq_one_letter_code
_entity_poly.pdbx_strand_id
1 'polypeptide(L)'
;MYKLMFGNVAVGDELIVAMGRWEATAKAGGSGQTLGPVVPVDDRPLGLALYPTFRVRYRAADFLAFERWVFDLAAWADGGARWIGVMDELNRLVVDYGYGKLLSLERPRPSDPHDARWSDQVVLTFQTDAAPVFAEQE
;
A
#
# COMPACT_ATOMS: atom_id res chain seq x y z
N MET A 1 -0.44 9.60 16.62
CA MET A 1 0.40 9.28 15.43
C MET A 1 0.06 7.87 14.93
N TYR A 2 0.01 7.60 13.62
CA TYR A 2 -0.36 6.28 13.08
C TYR A 2 0.83 5.53 12.50
N LYS A 3 0.77 4.19 12.46
CA LYS A 3 1.77 3.31 11.85
C LYS A 3 1.11 2.37 10.84
N LEU A 4 1.77 2.17 9.71
CA LEU A 4 1.40 1.12 8.76
C LEU A 4 2.12 -0.18 9.13
N MET A 5 1.37 -1.27 9.17
CA MET A 5 1.87 -2.62 9.41
C MET A 5 1.81 -3.43 8.11
N PHE A 6 2.86 -4.20 7.84
CA PHE A 6 2.89 -5.21 6.79
C PHE A 6 3.38 -6.54 7.37
N GLY A 7 2.49 -7.52 7.47
CA GLY A 7 2.64 -8.64 8.37
C GLY A 7 2.75 -8.15 9.82
N ASN A 8 3.78 -8.62 10.53
CA ASN A 8 4.01 -8.25 11.93
C ASN A 8 5.05 -7.12 12.08
N VAL A 9 5.34 -6.37 11.02
CA VAL A 9 6.42 -5.37 10.99
C VAL A 9 5.83 -3.99 10.71
N ALA A 10 6.26 -3.00 11.48
CA ALA A 10 5.98 -1.60 11.20
C ALA A 10 6.83 -1.15 10.01
N VAL A 11 6.17 -0.63 8.98
CA VAL A 11 6.79 -0.31 7.69
C VAL A 11 7.68 0.93 7.78
N GLY A 12 7.37 1.85 8.68
CA GLY A 12 8.16 3.02 9.01
C GLY A 12 7.76 3.58 10.37
N ASP A 13 8.26 4.76 10.70
CA ASP A 13 7.97 5.40 11.99
C ASP A 13 6.56 5.96 12.02
N GLU A 14 6.15 6.62 10.94
CA GLU A 14 4.92 7.40 10.87
C GLU A 14 4.19 7.18 9.54
N LEU A 15 2.88 6.96 9.61
CA LEU A 15 1.98 7.03 8.46
C LEU A 15 1.51 8.49 8.30
N ILE A 16 1.92 9.13 7.20
CA ILE A 16 1.47 10.49 6.85
C ILE A 16 0.12 10.39 6.16
N VAL A 17 -0.88 11.00 6.81
CA VAL A 17 -2.33 10.98 6.52
C VAL A 17 -2.70 10.48 5.13
N ALA A 18 -3.26 9.27 5.12
CA ALA A 18 -3.94 8.67 3.98
C ALA A 18 -5.31 9.33 3.77
N MET A 19 -5.42 10.25 2.81
CA MET A 19 -6.73 10.58 2.22
C MET A 19 -6.87 9.75 0.95
N GLY A 20 -7.72 8.73 1.05
CA GLY A 20 -7.85 7.64 0.11
C GLY A 20 -8.15 8.10 -1.31
N ARG A 21 -7.19 7.87 -2.21
CA ARG A 21 -7.50 7.65 -3.62
C ARG A 21 -7.76 6.15 -3.76
N TRP A 22 -9.04 5.79 -3.73
CA TRP A 22 -9.50 4.43 -3.99
C TRP A 22 -9.74 4.29 -5.48
N GLU A 23 -8.80 3.66 -6.18
CA GLU A 23 -9.03 3.23 -7.56
C GLU A 23 -9.32 1.73 -7.57
N ALA A 24 -10.60 1.38 -7.62
CA ALA A 24 -11.00 0.01 -7.90
C ALA A 24 -10.77 -0.25 -9.39
N THR A 25 -9.75 -1.04 -9.71
CA THR A 25 -9.52 -1.45 -11.11
C THR A 25 -10.03 -2.87 -11.26
N ALA A 26 -11.21 -3.04 -11.86
CA ALA A 26 -11.70 -4.36 -12.22
C ALA A 26 -10.83 -4.91 -13.36
N LYS A 27 -9.91 -5.83 -13.05
CA LYS A 27 -9.17 -6.55 -14.09
C LYS A 27 -10.05 -7.67 -14.64
N ALA A 28 -10.61 -7.46 -15.83
CA ALA A 28 -11.15 -8.54 -16.63
C ALA A 28 -9.97 -9.48 -17.01
N GLY A 29 -9.99 -10.71 -16.49
CA GLY A 29 -9.08 -11.76 -16.91
C GLY A 29 -9.38 -12.14 -18.36
N GLY A 30 -8.72 -11.49 -19.32
CA GLY A 30 -8.84 -11.79 -20.74
C GLY A 30 -7.47 -12.06 -21.34
N SER A 31 -7.06 -13.33 -21.37
CA SER A 31 -6.03 -13.78 -22.32
C SER A 31 -6.49 -13.44 -23.72
N GLY A 32 -5.63 -12.75 -24.48
CA GLY A 32 -5.98 -12.21 -25.78
C GLY A 32 -6.60 -13.23 -26.73
N GLN A 33 -7.73 -12.86 -27.32
CA GLN A 33 -8.02 -13.11 -28.73
C GLN A 33 -9.22 -12.27 -29.18
N THR A 34 -8.98 -11.62 -30.33
CA THR A 34 -9.85 -11.08 -31.37
C THR A 34 -11.36 -11.00 -31.13
N LEU A 35 -11.88 -9.79 -31.35
CA LEU A 35 -13.28 -9.36 -31.36
C LEU A 35 -14.21 -10.34 -32.11
N GLY A 36 -15.10 -10.98 -31.35
CA GLY A 36 -16.24 -11.80 -31.78
C GLY A 36 -17.40 -11.61 -30.78
N PRO A 37 -18.63 -12.03 -31.11
CA PRO A 37 -19.89 -11.47 -30.60
C PRO A 37 -19.98 -11.53 -29.06
N VAL A 38 -20.51 -10.45 -28.48
CA VAL A 38 -20.69 -10.20 -27.04
C VAL A 38 -21.08 -11.50 -26.31
N VAL A 39 -20.08 -12.12 -25.68
CA VAL A 39 -20.28 -13.30 -24.81
C VAL A 39 -20.95 -12.79 -23.53
N PRO A 40 -22.03 -13.44 -23.04
CA PRO A 40 -22.64 -13.07 -21.77
C PRO A 40 -21.56 -13.12 -20.68
N VAL A 41 -21.51 -12.05 -19.88
CA VAL A 41 -20.59 -11.92 -18.74
C VAL A 41 -20.79 -13.14 -17.85
N ASP A 42 -19.84 -14.07 -17.92
CA ASP A 42 -19.77 -15.30 -17.13
C ASP A 42 -20.03 -14.94 -15.66
N ASP A 43 -20.92 -15.68 -14.99
CA ASP A 43 -21.38 -15.56 -13.58
C ASP A 43 -20.26 -15.75 -12.53
N ARG A 44 -19.00 -15.46 -12.88
CA ARG A 44 -17.88 -15.46 -11.95
C ARG A 44 -17.86 -14.08 -11.29
N PRO A 45 -17.89 -13.99 -9.95
CA PRO A 45 -17.78 -12.71 -9.28
C PRO A 45 -16.49 -12.03 -9.77
N LEU A 46 -16.64 -10.90 -10.44
CA LEU A 46 -15.52 -10.05 -10.83
C LEU A 46 -14.72 -9.77 -9.55
N GLY A 47 -13.51 -10.33 -9.46
CA GLY A 47 -12.62 -10.07 -8.35
C GLY A 47 -12.27 -8.58 -8.34
N LEU A 48 -12.79 -7.85 -7.38
CA LEU A 48 -12.50 -6.44 -7.22
C LEU A 48 -11.12 -6.31 -6.56
N ALA A 49 -10.09 -6.02 -7.36
CA ALA A 49 -8.78 -5.68 -6.83
C ALA A 49 -8.78 -4.21 -6.38
N LEU A 50 -8.41 -3.99 -5.12
CA LEU A 50 -8.24 -2.68 -4.51
C LEU A 50 -6.76 -2.35 -4.44
N TYR A 51 -6.45 -1.07 -4.65
CA TYR A 51 -5.07 -0.57 -4.70
C TYR A 51 -4.83 0.52 -3.66
N PRO A 52 -4.80 0.19 -2.35
CA PRO A 52 -4.58 1.20 -1.32
C PRO A 52 -3.13 1.73 -1.38
N THR A 53 -3.00 3.04 -1.29
CA THR A 53 -1.72 3.76 -1.33
C THR A 53 -1.45 4.49 -0.03
N PHE A 54 -0.25 4.32 0.52
CA PHE A 54 0.14 4.88 1.82
C PHE A 54 1.42 5.69 1.69
N ARG A 55 1.44 6.90 2.27
CA ARG A 55 2.66 7.67 2.42
C ARG A 55 3.25 7.41 3.80
N VAL A 56 4.42 6.78 3.85
CA VAL A 56 5.09 6.39 5.08
C VAL A 56 6.34 7.22 5.24
N ARG A 57 6.62 7.66 6.47
CA ARG A 57 7.84 8.32 6.89
C ARG A 57 8.71 7.40 7.74
N TYR A 58 10.02 7.49 7.51
CA TYR A 58 11.07 6.86 8.27
C TYR A 58 12.18 7.88 8.57
N ARG A 59 12.49 8.05 9.85
CA ARG A 59 13.48 8.98 10.38
C ARG A 59 14.84 8.29 10.42
N ALA A 60 15.49 8.24 9.26
CA ALA A 60 16.85 7.72 9.15
C ALA A 60 17.87 8.68 9.77
N ALA A 61 18.97 8.13 10.32
CA ALA A 61 20.08 8.92 10.85
C ALA A 61 20.87 9.63 9.73
N ASP A 62 20.96 8.99 8.56
CA ASP A 62 21.62 9.49 7.37
C ASP A 62 20.99 8.91 6.10
N PHE A 63 21.48 9.36 4.94
CA PHE A 63 21.02 8.91 3.64
C PHE A 63 21.23 7.40 3.41
N LEU A 64 22.36 6.83 3.84
CA LEU A 64 22.65 5.42 3.60
C LEU A 64 21.72 4.51 4.41
N ALA A 65 21.42 4.89 5.66
CA ALA A 65 20.42 4.21 6.49
C ALA A 65 19.03 4.27 5.86
N PHE A 66 18.68 5.40 5.24
CA PHE A 66 17.41 5.52 4.51
C PHE A 66 17.39 4.62 3.27
N GLU A 67 18.43 4.65 2.44
CA GLU A 67 18.53 3.81 1.23
C GLU A 67 18.45 2.33 1.57
N ARG A 68 19.08 1.91 2.68
CA ARG A 68 18.97 0.54 3.18
C ARG A 68 17.55 0.18 3.55
N TRP A 69 16.84 1.06 4.28
CA TRP A 69 15.43 0.85 4.58
C TRP A 69 14.57 0.71 3.32
N VAL A 70 14.78 1.58 2.31
CA VAL A 70 14.08 1.47 1.03
C VAL A 70 14.38 0.13 0.33
N PHE A 71 15.63 -0.32 0.36
CA PHE A 71 16.02 -1.61 -0.20
C PHE A 71 15.33 -2.77 0.53
N ASP A 72 15.27 -2.73 1.86
CA ASP A 72 14.58 -3.74 2.67
C ASP A 72 13.08 -3.77 2.36
N LEU A 73 12.45 -2.60 2.16
CA LEU A 73 11.05 -2.52 1.71
C LEU A 73 10.85 -3.07 0.29
N ALA A 74 11.77 -2.78 -0.63
CA ALA A 74 11.70 -3.31 -1.99
C ALA A 74 11.83 -4.84 -2.01
N ALA A 75 12.61 -5.42 -1.10
CA ALA A 75 12.68 -6.87 -0.91
C ALA A 75 11.35 -7.48 -0.43
N TRP A 76 10.47 -6.70 0.21
CA TRP A 76 9.13 -7.15 0.58
C TRP A 76 8.13 -7.14 -0.59
N ALA A 77 8.46 -6.51 -1.72
CA ALA A 77 7.73 -6.65 -2.98
C ALA A 77 8.06 -7.98 -3.68
N ASP A 78 8.23 -9.05 -2.90
CA ASP A 78 8.51 -10.42 -3.33
C ASP A 78 7.27 -11.14 -3.91
N GLY A 79 6.13 -10.45 -3.97
CA GLY A 79 4.84 -11.00 -4.39
C GLY A 79 4.13 -11.80 -3.30
N GLY A 80 4.68 -11.88 -2.09
CA GLY A 80 4.06 -12.49 -0.92
C GLY A 80 2.94 -11.63 -0.37
N ALA A 81 1.77 -12.23 -0.14
CA ALA A 81 0.67 -11.56 0.53
C ALA A 81 0.90 -11.57 2.05
N ARG A 82 0.83 -10.40 2.68
CA ARG A 82 0.92 -10.25 4.14
C ARG A 82 -0.24 -9.37 4.62
N TRP A 83 -0.59 -9.51 5.89
CA TRP A 83 -1.62 -8.68 6.50
C TRP A 83 -1.22 -7.20 6.46
N ILE A 84 -2.16 -6.32 6.16
CA ILE A 84 -1.95 -4.87 6.12
C ILE A 84 -2.92 -4.24 7.12
N GLY A 85 -2.36 -3.47 8.06
CA GLY A 85 -3.16 -2.79 9.07
C GLY A 85 -2.59 -1.42 9.42
N VAL A 86 -3.45 -0.53 9.89
CA VAL A 86 -3.07 0.77 10.44
C VAL A 86 -3.27 0.74 11.94
N MET A 87 -2.21 1.02 12.69
CA MET A 87 -2.24 1.08 14.15
C MET A 87 -2.12 2.53 14.65
N ASP A 88 -2.75 2.84 15.78
CA ASP A 88 -2.56 4.10 16.50
C ASP A 88 -1.25 4.08 17.33
N GLU A 89 -1.02 5.16 18.08
CA GLU A 89 0.17 5.31 18.94
C GLU A 89 0.18 4.39 20.16
N LEU A 90 -0.98 3.83 20.51
CA LEU A 90 -1.15 2.84 21.57
C LEU A 90 -1.11 1.40 21.00
N ASN A 91 -0.70 1.24 19.74
CA ASN A 91 -0.67 -0.02 18.99
C ASN A 91 -2.04 -0.71 18.89
N ARG A 92 -3.13 0.06 18.94
CA ARG A 92 -4.49 -0.43 18.68
C ARG A 92 -4.75 -0.40 17.18
N LEU A 93 -5.37 -1.45 16.66
CA LEU A 93 -5.77 -1.52 15.26
C LEU A 93 -6.88 -0.50 14.99
N VAL A 94 -6.69 0.34 13.97
CA VAL A 94 -7.63 1.39 13.56
C VAL A 94 -8.30 1.01 12.24
N VAL A 95 -7.52 0.47 11.31
CA VAL A 95 -8.02 0.01 10.00
C VAL A 95 -7.34 -1.29 9.62
N ASP A 96 -8.14 -2.30 9.27
CA ASP A 96 -7.69 -3.57 8.72
C ASP A 96 -7.93 -3.58 7.21
N TYR A 97 -6.87 -3.79 6.42
CA TYR A 97 -6.95 -3.92 4.95
C TYR A 97 -6.88 -5.38 4.48
N GLY A 98 -6.87 -6.34 5.41
CA GLY A 98 -6.73 -7.76 5.14
C GLY A 98 -5.34 -8.12 4.60
N TYR A 99 -5.26 -9.22 3.87
CA TYR A 99 -4.00 -9.65 3.24
C TYR A 99 -3.84 -8.97 1.88
N GLY A 100 -2.67 -8.38 1.66
CA GLY A 100 -2.32 -7.76 0.38
C GLY A 100 -0.84 -7.92 0.04
N LYS A 101 -0.52 -7.55 -1.19
CA LYS A 101 0.85 -7.62 -1.74
C LYS A 101 1.35 -6.22 -1.98
N LEU A 102 2.59 -5.93 -1.60
CA LEU A 102 3.26 -4.69 -2.00
C LEU A 102 3.53 -4.76 -3.51
N LEU A 103 2.97 -3.82 -4.27
CA LEU A 103 3.11 -3.75 -5.72
C LEU A 103 4.15 -2.74 -6.17
N SER A 104 4.15 -1.56 -5.54
CA SER A 104 5.09 -0.51 -5.89
C SER A 104 5.54 0.27 -4.67
N LEU A 105 6.77 0.75 -4.77
CA LEU A 105 7.39 1.70 -3.87
C LEU A 105 7.86 2.88 -4.72
N GLU A 106 7.35 4.05 -4.41
CA GLU A 106 7.68 5.30 -5.09
C GLU A 106 8.25 6.31 -4.10
N ARG A 107 9.15 7.16 -4.59
CA ARG A 107 9.65 8.30 -3.82
C ARG A 107 8.86 9.53 -4.26
N PRO A 108 8.19 10.25 -3.34
CA PRO A 108 7.50 11.47 -3.71
C PRO A 108 8.51 12.45 -4.30
N ARG A 109 8.19 13.01 -5.47
CA ARG A 109 9.03 14.05 -6.07
C ARG A 109 8.98 15.28 -5.15
N PRO A 110 10.13 15.83 -4.74
CA PRO A 110 10.14 17.04 -3.92
C PRO A 110 9.49 18.18 -4.73
N SER A 111 8.52 18.86 -4.12
CA SER A 111 7.88 20.05 -4.67
C SER A 111 8.73 21.31 -4.51
N ASP A 112 9.57 21.35 -3.47
CA ASP A 112 10.45 22.48 -3.14
C ASP A 112 11.90 22.00 -2.90
N PRO A 113 12.94 22.72 -3.36
CA PRO A 113 14.34 22.46 -2.99
C PRO A 113 14.63 22.43 -1.48
N HIS A 114 13.79 23.06 -0.65
CA HIS A 114 13.85 22.98 0.81
C HIS A 114 13.12 21.74 1.38
N ASP A 115 12.13 21.18 0.65
CA ASP A 115 11.58 19.84 0.89
C ASP A 115 12.61 18.76 0.50
N ALA A 116 13.58 19.12 -0.33
CA ALA A 116 14.65 18.24 -0.79
C ALA A 116 15.75 17.96 0.26
N ARG A 117 15.45 18.11 1.57
CA ARG A 117 16.25 17.51 2.65
C ARG A 117 16.00 15.98 2.72
N TRP A 118 16.24 15.32 1.60
CA TRP A 118 16.54 13.89 1.45
C TRP A 118 15.61 12.94 2.19
N SER A 119 14.51 12.61 1.51
CA SER A 119 13.94 11.27 1.50
C SER A 119 13.73 10.68 2.89
N ASP A 120 12.80 11.21 3.68
CA ASP A 120 12.29 10.53 4.86
C ASP A 120 11.02 9.75 4.53
N GLN A 121 10.56 9.78 3.27
CA GLN A 121 9.23 9.32 2.90
C GLN A 121 9.25 8.44 1.65
N VAL A 122 8.35 7.46 1.65
CA VAL A 122 8.01 6.66 0.47
C VAL A 122 6.49 6.56 0.35
N VAL A 123 6.04 6.30 -0.86
CA VAL A 123 4.66 5.99 -1.19
C VAL A 123 4.61 4.50 -1.55
N LEU A 124 3.78 3.74 -0.84
CA LEU A 124 3.64 2.30 -1.01
C LEU A 124 2.25 2.01 -1.56
N THR A 125 2.18 1.28 -2.66
CA THR A 125 0.91 0.81 -3.23
C THR A 125 0.82 -0.68 -3.04
N PHE A 126 -0.28 -1.12 -2.44
CA PHE A 126 -0.58 -2.53 -2.26
C PHE A 126 -1.68 -2.96 -3.23
N GLN A 127 -1.81 -4.27 -3.42
CA GLN A 127 -3.02 -4.88 -3.96
C GLN A 127 -3.69 -5.69 -2.85
N THR A 128 -4.95 -5.41 -2.59
CA THR A 128 -5.80 -6.17 -1.66
C THR A 128 -7.06 -6.62 -2.39
N ASP A 129 -7.60 -7.76 -1.99
CA ASP A 129 -8.91 -8.24 -2.46
C ASP A 129 -10.02 -7.95 -1.42
N ALA A 130 -9.64 -7.31 -0.30
CA ALA A 130 -10.53 -6.99 0.82
C ALA A 130 -10.69 -5.47 0.96
N ALA A 131 -11.93 -5.05 1.18
CA ALA A 131 -12.27 -3.68 1.57
C ALA A 131 -11.76 -3.39 2.99
N PRO A 132 -11.40 -2.13 3.31
CA PRO A 132 -10.95 -1.77 4.64
C PRO A 132 -12.05 -1.96 5.68
N VAL A 133 -11.71 -2.53 6.83
CA VAL A 133 -12.57 -2.62 8.01
C VAL A 133 -12.02 -1.65 9.06
N PHE A 134 -12.83 -0.67 9.45
CA PHE A 134 -12.48 0.28 10.50
C PHE A 134 -12.82 -0.34 11.85
N ALA A 135 -11.87 -0.34 12.79
CA ALA A 135 -12.15 -0.78 14.14
C ALA A 135 -13.16 0.17 14.80
N GLU A 136 -14.19 -0.38 15.45
CA GLU A 136 -15.08 0.42 16.28
C GLU A 136 -14.25 1.03 17.43
N GLN A 137 -14.22 2.36 17.49
CA GLN A 137 -13.59 3.06 18.61
C GLN A 137 -14.58 3.02 19.78
N GLU A 138 -14.37 2.08 20.70
CA GLU A 138 -15.00 2.11 22.05
C GLU A 138 -14.43 3.23 22.93
#